data_AF-A0A9D8BXA0-F1
#
_entry.id   AF-A0A9D8BXA0-F1
#
_cell.length_a   1.000
_cell.length_b   1.000
_cell.length_c   1.000
_cell.angle_alpha   90.00
_cell.angle_beta   90.00
_cell.angle_gamma   90.00
#
_symmetry.space_group_name_H-M   'P 1'
#
loop_
_entity.id
_entity.type
_entity.pdbx_description
1 polymer ?
#
loop_
_entity_poly.entity_id
_entity_poly.type
_entity_poly.pdbx_seq_one_letter_code
_entity_poly.pdbx_strand_id
1 'polypeptide(L)'
;MKSAYLAIWAEIPEILEILMLERHPLSAAFPDLSDEDFQALKESIKRNGQREKIVTFEGKILDGWHRHKACLELGIDPKFGVFTGNAIDFVLDKNLLRRHLTAS
;
A
#
# COMPACT_ATOMS: atom_id res chain seq x y z
N MET A 1 18.76 2.39 33.26
CA MET A 1 18.87 2.04 31.83
C MET A 1 17.65 2.52 31.05
N LYS A 2 17.45 3.84 30.94
CA LYS A 2 16.41 4.48 30.10
C LYS A 2 17.02 5.71 29.46
N SER A 3 17.85 5.57 28.42
CA SER A 3 18.46 6.77 27.80
C SER A 3 18.97 6.62 26.37
N ALA A 4 18.89 5.45 25.74
CA ALA A 4 19.39 5.27 24.37
C ALA A 4 18.28 5.28 23.30
N TYR A 5 17.02 5.02 23.67
CA TYR A 5 15.95 4.90 22.68
C TYR A 5 15.38 6.23 22.18
N LEU A 6 15.48 7.32 22.96
CA LEU A 6 14.82 8.59 22.59
C LEU A 6 15.55 9.38 21.50
N ALA A 7 16.83 9.10 21.23
CA ALA A 7 17.63 9.86 20.27
C ALA A 7 17.54 9.32 18.83
N ILE A 8 17.13 8.06 18.64
CA ILE A 8 17.08 7.41 17.31
C ILE A 8 15.86 7.89 16.49
N TRP A 9 14.85 8.45 17.14
CA TRP A 9 13.58 8.87 16.51
C TRP A 9 13.64 10.28 15.90
N ALA A 10 14.71 11.04 16.17
CA ALA A 10 14.81 12.43 15.73
C ALA A 10 15.13 12.56 14.23
N GLU A 11 15.67 11.52 13.60
CA GLU A 11 16.03 11.50 12.17
C GLU A 11 15.70 10.13 11.56
N ILE A 12 14.43 9.72 11.63
CA ILE A 12 13.96 8.60 10.81
C ILE A 12 14.02 9.08 9.35
N PRO A 13 14.84 8.47 8.47
CA PRO A 13 14.84 8.84 7.07
C PRO A 13 13.44 8.59 6.50
N GLU A 14 12.94 9.46 5.63
CA GLU A 14 11.66 9.31 4.91
C GLU A 14 11.50 7.90 4.29
N ILE A 15 12.62 7.29 3.89
CA ILE A 15 12.72 5.91 3.39
C ILE A 15 12.28 4.87 4.43
N LEU A 16 12.66 5.03 5.71
CA LEU A 16 12.27 4.09 6.77
C LEU A 16 10.78 4.22 7.11
N GLU A 17 10.23 5.43 7.04
CA GLU A 17 8.80 5.67 7.21
C GLU A 17 7.99 5.01 6.08
N ILE A 18 8.47 5.10 4.84
CA ILE A 18 7.89 4.41 3.67
C ILE A 18 7.94 2.88 3.79
N LEU A 19 9.03 2.33 4.33
CA LEU A 19 9.20 0.89 4.56
C LEU A 19 8.31 0.34 5.69
N MET A 20 7.93 1.19 6.65
CA MET A 20 7.16 0.82 7.84
C MET A 20 5.67 1.20 7.77
N LEU A 21 5.17 1.60 6.59
CA LEU A 21 3.75 1.93 6.44
C LEU A 21 2.85 0.73 6.76
N GLU A 22 1.88 0.97 7.62
CA GLU A 22 0.89 -0.04 7.98
C GLU A 22 -0.26 -0.08 6.96
N ARG A 23 -0.89 -1.25 6.83
CA ARG A 23 -2.13 -1.38 6.07
C ARG A 23 -3.28 -0.72 6.84
N HIS A 24 -4.05 0.13 6.17
CA HIS A 24 -5.25 0.71 6.75
C HIS A 24 -6.32 -0.37 6.99
N PRO A 25 -7.06 -0.36 8.11
CA PRO A 25 -8.09 -1.38 8.41
C PRO A 25 -9.15 -1.53 7.33
N LEU A 26 -9.57 -0.43 6.70
CA LEU A 26 -10.51 -0.45 5.56
C LEU A 26 -9.93 -1.21 4.36
N SER A 27 -8.63 -1.16 4.13
CA SER A 27 -7.96 -1.95 3.08
C SER A 27 -7.90 -3.44 3.46
N ALA A 28 -7.71 -3.73 4.75
CA ALA A 28 -7.65 -5.09 5.29
C ALA A 28 -9.00 -5.82 5.29
N ALA A 29 -10.11 -5.11 5.11
CA ALA A 29 -11.44 -5.69 4.96
C ALA A 29 -11.61 -6.52 3.65
N PHE A 30 -10.64 -6.45 2.73
CA PHE A 30 -10.63 -7.21 1.47
C PHE A 30 -9.61 -8.34 1.51
N PRO A 31 -9.95 -9.51 0.91
CA PRO A 31 -9.05 -10.65 0.90
C PRO A 31 -7.73 -10.30 0.20
N ASP A 32 -6.67 -10.95 0.66
CA ASP A 32 -5.36 -10.84 0.03
C ASP A 32 -5.34 -11.53 -1.32
N LEU A 33 -4.39 -11.11 -2.16
CA LEU A 33 -4.13 -11.81 -3.41
C LEU A 33 -3.62 -13.22 -3.11
N SER A 34 -3.95 -14.16 -3.98
CA SER A 34 -3.27 -15.46 -3.99
C SER A 34 -1.77 -15.26 -4.28
N ASP A 35 -0.94 -16.23 -3.90
CA ASP A 35 0.49 -16.17 -4.19
C ASP A 35 0.76 -16.04 -5.70
N GLU A 36 -0.03 -16.73 -6.52
CA GLU A 36 0.04 -16.70 -7.98
C GLU A 36 -0.29 -15.30 -8.54
N ASP A 37 -1.39 -14.69 -8.07
CA ASP A 37 -1.77 -13.33 -8.45
C ASP A 37 -0.74 -12.29 -7.99
N PHE A 38 -0.14 -12.50 -6.81
CA PHE A 38 0.91 -11.65 -6.30
C PHE A 38 2.19 -11.74 -7.14
N GLN A 39 2.61 -12.94 -7.56
CA GLN A 39 3.74 -13.09 -8.48
C GLN A 39 3.45 -12.45 -9.85
N ALA A 40 2.23 -12.62 -10.38
CA ALA A 40 1.83 -11.97 -11.62
C ALA A 40 1.87 -10.43 -11.51
N LEU A 41 1.44 -9.88 -10.36
CA LEU A 41 1.55 -8.45 -10.06
C LEU A 41 3.00 -7.99 -10.02
N LYS A 42 3.88 -8.73 -9.32
CA LYS A 42 5.32 -8.43 -9.25
C LYS A 42 5.96 -8.40 -10.64
N GLU A 43 5.74 -9.42 -11.46
CA GLU A 43 6.29 -9.47 -12.82
C GLU A 43 5.74 -8.34 -13.71
N SER A 44 4.48 -7.97 -13.51
CA SER A 44 3.89 -6.81 -14.19
C SER A 44 4.57 -5.49 -13.81
N ILE A 45 4.81 -5.26 -12.50
CA ILE A 45 5.50 -4.07 -11.98
C ILE A 45 6.96 -4.05 -12.42
N LYS A 46 7.65 -5.20 -12.38
CA LYS A 46 9.03 -5.31 -12.85
C LYS A 46 9.17 -4.94 -14.32
N ARG A 47 8.25 -5.40 -15.16
CA ARG A 47 8.26 -5.14 -16.61
C ARG A 47 7.84 -3.72 -16.99
N ASN A 48 6.83 -3.17 -16.30
CA ASN A 48 6.18 -1.93 -16.73
C ASN A 48 6.34 -0.76 -15.77
N GLY A 49 7.00 -0.97 -14.63
CA GLY A 49 6.95 -0.07 -13.48
C GLY A 49 5.58 -0.06 -12.80
N GLN A 50 5.49 0.70 -11.71
CA GLN A 50 4.23 0.96 -11.02
C GLN A 50 3.35 1.94 -11.85
N ARG A 51 2.21 1.44 -12.33
CA ARG A 51 1.22 2.22 -13.09
C ARG A 51 0.25 3.00 -12.20
N GLU A 52 -0.26 2.35 -11.17
CA GLU A 52 -1.18 2.95 -10.20
C GLU A 52 -0.47 3.27 -8.90
N LYS A 53 -0.67 4.49 -8.40
CA LYS A 53 -0.11 4.94 -7.12
C LYS A 53 -0.64 4.09 -5.97
N ILE A 54 0.18 3.97 -4.92
CA ILE A 54 -0.26 3.47 -3.61
C ILE A 54 -0.96 4.64 -2.93
N VAL A 55 -2.18 4.41 -2.45
CA VAL A 55 -2.98 5.47 -1.84
C VAL A 55 -2.80 5.41 -0.34
N THR A 56 -2.40 6.52 0.26
CA THR A 56 -2.25 6.66 1.71
C THR A 56 -3.34 7.54 2.30
N PHE A 57 -3.74 7.25 3.53
CA PHE A 57 -4.70 8.01 4.31
C PHE A 57 -4.32 7.87 5.79
N GLU A 58 -4.24 8.99 6.51
CA GLU A 58 -3.85 9.03 7.94
C GLU A 58 -2.54 8.27 8.25
N GLY A 59 -1.54 8.40 7.38
CA GLY A 59 -0.24 7.74 7.54
C GLY A 59 -0.26 6.22 7.29
N LYS A 60 -1.35 5.67 6.73
CA LYS A 60 -1.49 4.23 6.42
C LYS A 60 -1.86 4.00 4.97
N ILE A 61 -1.61 2.79 4.46
CA ILE A 61 -1.95 2.39 3.09
C ILE A 61 -3.45 2.08 3.01
N LEU A 62 -4.20 2.96 2.37
CA LEU A 62 -5.64 2.82 2.10
C LEU A 62 -5.91 1.90 0.89
N ASP A 63 -5.09 2.00 -0.16
CA ASP A 63 -5.16 1.11 -1.32
C ASP A 63 -3.77 0.85 -1.91
N GLY A 64 -3.59 -0.33 -2.50
CA GLY A 64 -2.33 -0.74 -3.10
C GLY A 64 -1.37 -1.46 -2.15
N TRP A 65 -1.87 -2.10 -1.09
CA TRP A 65 -1.05 -2.89 -0.14
C TRP A 65 -0.11 -3.88 -0.85
N HIS A 66 -0.64 -4.65 -1.81
CA HIS A 66 0.17 -5.60 -2.58
C HIS A 66 1.14 -4.91 -3.54
N ARG A 67 0.81 -3.72 -4.06
CA ARG A 67 1.73 -2.94 -4.89
C ARG A 67 2.91 -2.43 -4.06
N HIS A 68 2.65 -1.98 -2.82
CA HIS A 68 3.70 -1.61 -1.87
C HIS A 68 4.64 -2.77 -1.59
N LYS A 69 4.11 -3.93 -1.14
CA LYS A 69 4.91 -5.16 -0.93
C LYS A 69 5.74 -5.54 -2.15
N ALA A 70 5.13 -5.54 -3.34
CA ALA A 70 5.81 -5.88 -4.59
C ALA A 70 6.95 -4.90 -4.93
N CYS A 71 6.74 -3.59 -4.75
CA CYS A 71 7.79 -2.59 -4.97
C CYS A 71 8.97 -2.79 -4.01
N LEU A 72 8.69 -3.08 -2.73
CA LEU A 72 9.72 -3.38 -1.74
C LEU A 72 10.52 -4.63 -2.10
N GLU A 73 9.86 -5.73 -2.46
CA GLU A 73 10.53 -6.97 -2.85
C GLU A 73 11.36 -6.84 -4.14
N LEU A 74 10.98 -5.91 -5.03
CA LEU A 74 11.69 -5.64 -6.28
C LEU A 74 12.78 -4.55 -6.13
N GLY A 75 12.89 -3.90 -4.97
CA GLY A 75 13.78 -2.75 -4.78
C GLY A 75 13.41 -1.53 -5.64
N ILE A 76 12.13 -1.40 -6.00
CA ILE A 76 11.60 -0.28 -6.79
C ILE A 76 11.04 0.77 -5.85
N ASP A 77 11.36 2.04 -6.10
CA ASP A 77 10.81 3.17 -5.34
C ASP A 77 9.29 3.28 -5.55
N PRO A 78 8.46 3.10 -4.50
CA PRO A 78 7.02 3.13 -4.64
C PRO A 78 6.50 4.56 -4.80
N LYS A 79 5.60 4.75 -5.76
CA LYS A 79 4.88 6.00 -6.00
C LYS A 79 3.63 6.05 -5.12
N PHE A 80 3.54 7.11 -4.31
CA PHE A 80 2.41 7.36 -3.42
C PHE A 80 1.49 8.48 -3.90
N GLY A 81 0.24 8.45 -3.43
CA GLY A 81 -0.71 9.55 -3.51
C GLY A 81 -1.46 9.65 -2.18
N VAL A 82 -1.44 10.82 -1.56
CA VAL A 82 -2.19 11.09 -0.33
C VAL A 82 -3.65 11.34 -0.70
N PHE A 83 -4.55 10.59 -0.09
CA PHE A 83 -5.97 10.81 -0.18
C PHE A 83 -6.44 11.72 0.96
N THR A 84 -7.31 12.68 0.64
CA THR A 84 -7.82 13.68 1.61
C THR A 84 -9.35 13.74 1.65
N GLY A 85 -10.03 12.78 1.01
CA GLY A 85 -11.50 12.70 0.98
C GLY A 85 -12.07 11.73 2.01
N ASN A 86 -13.34 11.35 1.84
CA ASN A 86 -13.97 10.33 2.68
C ASN A 86 -13.42 8.94 2.35
N ALA A 87 -12.62 8.38 3.27
CA ALA A 87 -11.95 7.10 3.07
C ALA A 87 -12.92 5.91 2.96
N ILE A 88 -14.10 5.99 3.59
CA ILE A 88 -15.12 4.95 3.50
C ILE A 88 -15.69 4.90 2.08
N ASP A 89 -16.11 6.06 1.54
CA ASP A 89 -16.64 6.16 0.18
C ASP A 89 -15.60 5.73 -0.86
N PHE A 90 -14.34 6.14 -0.69
CA PHE A 90 -13.25 5.72 -1.56
C PHE A 90 -13.07 4.20 -1.60
N VAL A 91 -13.06 3.56 -0.43
CA VAL A 91 -12.87 2.12 -0.31
C VAL A 91 -14.10 1.36 -0.83
N LEU A 92 -15.30 1.87 -0.57
CA LEU A 92 -16.54 1.32 -1.12
C LEU A 92 -16.53 1.43 -2.65
N ASP A 93 -16.30 2.59 -3.24
CA ASP A 93 -16.32 2.76 -4.70
C ASP A 93 -15.27 1.89 -5.39
N LYS A 94 -14.02 1.88 -4.90
CA LYS A 94 -12.94 1.09 -5.48
C LYS A 94 -13.18 -0.42 -5.39
N ASN A 95 -13.87 -0.90 -4.35
CA ASN A 95 -14.07 -2.33 -4.14
C ASN A 95 -15.49 -2.84 -4.50
N LEU A 96 -16.52 -2.00 -4.51
CA LEU A 96 -17.83 -2.33 -5.10
C LEU A 96 -17.74 -2.44 -6.62
N LEU A 97 -16.91 -1.61 -7.27
CA LEU A 97 -16.64 -1.76 -8.71
C LEU A 97 -15.99 -3.12 -9.04
N ARG A 98 -15.31 -3.77 -8.09
CA ARG A 98 -14.84 -5.16 -8.25
C ARG A 98 -15.95 -6.21 -8.17
N ARG A 99 -17.02 -5.96 -7.40
CA ARG A 99 -18.19 -6.86 -7.32
C ARG A 99 -19.11 -6.77 -8.54
N HIS A 100 -19.10 -5.64 -9.26
CA HIS A 100 -19.80 -5.52 -10.54
C HIS A 100 -19.05 -6.16 -11.73
N LEU A 101 -17.78 -6.54 -11.57
CA LEU A 101 -16.99 -7.23 -12.61
C LEU A 101 -17.06 -8.76 -12.54
N THR A 102 -17.77 -9.34 -11.56
CA THR A 102 -18.05 -10.79 -11.48
C THR A 102 -19.51 -11.13 -11.72
N ALA A 103 -20.32 -10.16 -12.18
CA ALA A 103 -21.73 -10.35 -12.52
C ALA A 103 -21.96 -10.00 -14.00
N SER A 104 -21.34 -10.75 -14.90
CA SER A 104 -21.81 -11.04 -16.26
C SER A 104 -21.11 -12.27 -16.79
#